data_AF-A0A960U2V2-F1
#
_entry.id   AF-A0A960U2V2-F1
#
_cell.length_a   1.000
_cell.length_b   1.000
_cell.length_c   1.000
_cell.angle_alpha   90.00
_cell.angle_beta   90.00
_cell.angle_gamma   90.00
#
_symmetry.space_group_name_H-M   'P 1'
#
loop_
_entity.id
_entity.type
_entity.pdbx_description
1 polymer ?
#
loop_
_entity_poly.entity_id
_entity_poly.type
_entity_poly.pdbx_seq_one_letter_code
_entity_poly.pdbx_strand_id
1 'polypeptide(L)'
;SGLINIEREAKLSGKTYDKGLLLLAGFLRGRYAQNKPISLEASIAFEQSYGGVDGDSASSTEAFALLSALSNVPLKQSVAVTGSINQNGEIQPIGGVNEKIEGFYLTCKARGLSGEQGVIIPTQNVNDLMLPHDLVRDVRKGKFKIWAIRDVDEGLEILTGQAAGKRDEKGRYPEGSINSRVDLRIYRLAKALQEFGKDKKTQHAKLAETKQADNDGTPPKSPDKPGDKVPPEDGDGK
;
A
#
# COMPACT_ATOMS: atom_id res chain seq x y z
N SER A 1 4.20 -8.06 -4.92
CA SER A 1 3.56 -6.86 -4.35
C SER A 1 3.84 -5.69 -5.23
N GLY A 2 2.82 -4.91 -5.57
CA GLY A 2 2.97 -3.69 -6.36
C GLY A 2 2.47 -2.51 -5.56
N LEU A 3 3.32 -1.51 -5.36
CA LEU A 3 2.83 -0.16 -5.10
C LEU A 3 2.47 0.40 -6.49
N ILE A 4 1.19 0.63 -6.73
CA ILE A 4 0.68 1.18 -7.98
C ILE A 4 0.66 2.70 -7.83
N ASN A 5 1.42 3.36 -8.68
CA ASN A 5 1.46 4.81 -8.78
C ASN A 5 0.48 5.26 -9.87
N ILE A 6 -0.67 5.81 -9.48
CA ILE A 6 -1.72 6.18 -10.46
C ILE A 6 -1.22 7.26 -11.41
N GLU A 7 -0.41 8.22 -10.94
CA GLU A 7 0.16 9.25 -11.80
C GLU A 7 1.09 8.65 -12.86
N ARG A 8 1.85 7.60 -12.50
CA ARG A 8 2.71 6.91 -13.46
C ARG A 8 1.92 6.15 -14.52
N GLU A 9 0.88 5.43 -14.09
CA GLU A 9 0.01 4.70 -15.03
C GLU A 9 -0.74 5.67 -15.95
N ALA A 10 -1.10 6.85 -15.45
CA ALA A 10 -1.73 7.92 -16.22
C ALA A 10 -0.74 8.76 -17.07
N LYS A 11 0.57 8.48 -17.02
CA LYS A 11 1.63 9.26 -17.69
C LYS A 11 1.69 10.72 -17.25
N LEU A 12 1.36 10.97 -15.98
CA LEU A 12 1.43 12.26 -15.31
C LEU A 12 2.60 12.35 -14.31
N SER A 13 3.42 11.31 -14.15
CA SER A 13 4.61 11.36 -13.29
C SER A 13 5.91 11.68 -14.03
N GLY A 14 6.81 12.37 -13.32
CA GLY A 14 8.22 12.50 -13.67
C GLY A 14 9.10 11.42 -13.03
N LYS A 15 10.36 11.34 -13.50
CA LYS A 15 11.32 10.28 -13.11
C LYS A 15 11.75 10.37 -11.64
N THR A 16 11.80 11.58 -11.09
CA THR A 16 12.25 11.78 -9.70
C THR A 16 11.17 11.31 -8.75
N TYR A 17 9.92 11.62 -9.06
CA TYR A 17 8.76 11.11 -8.33
C TYR A 17 8.69 9.58 -8.37
N ASP A 18 8.78 8.97 -9.56
CA ASP A 18 8.80 7.51 -9.69
C ASP A 18 9.91 6.84 -8.86
N LYS A 19 11.11 7.45 -8.81
CA LYS A 19 12.22 7.00 -7.97
C LYS A 19 11.87 7.08 -6.48
N GLY A 20 11.20 8.14 -6.04
CA GLY A 20 10.73 8.31 -4.66
C GLY A 20 9.86 7.14 -4.21
N LEU A 21 8.92 6.70 -5.03
CA LEU A 21 8.05 5.56 -4.72
C LEU A 21 8.82 4.23 -4.67
N LEU A 22 9.88 4.07 -5.49
CA LEU A 22 10.77 2.91 -5.38
C LEU A 22 11.57 2.91 -4.07
N LEU A 23 11.98 4.09 -3.58
CA LEU A 23 12.62 4.22 -2.27
C LEU A 23 11.63 3.89 -1.13
N LEU A 24 10.39 4.36 -1.23
CA LEU A 24 9.31 3.98 -0.31
C LEU A 24 9.10 2.46 -0.28
N ALA A 25 9.05 1.80 -1.45
CA ALA A 25 8.95 0.34 -1.53
C ALA A 25 10.19 -0.35 -0.90
N GLY A 26 11.38 0.23 -1.06
CA GLY A 26 12.60 -0.19 -0.37
C GLY A 26 12.47 -0.09 1.15
N PHE A 27 12.01 1.05 1.66
CA PHE A 27 11.75 1.29 3.08
C PHE A 27 10.77 0.28 3.68
N LEU A 28 9.64 0.01 3.02
CA LEU A 28 8.66 -0.96 3.52
C LEU A 28 9.27 -2.36 3.60
N ARG A 29 10.04 -2.77 2.59
CA ARG A 29 10.74 -4.07 2.58
C ARG A 29 11.76 -4.14 3.71
N GLY A 30 12.62 -3.13 3.82
CA GLY A 30 13.61 -3.05 4.89
C GLY A 30 12.99 -3.09 6.29
N ARG A 31 11.85 -2.43 6.49
CA ARG A 31 11.23 -2.30 7.81
C ARG A 31 10.32 -3.47 8.20
N TYR A 32 9.56 -4.05 7.25
CA TYR A 32 8.50 -5.01 7.56
C TYR A 32 8.64 -6.38 6.89
N ALA A 33 9.52 -6.55 5.90
CA ALA A 33 9.70 -7.81 5.16
C ALA A 33 10.80 -8.70 5.72
N GLN A 34 11.03 -8.66 7.04
CA GLN A 34 12.16 -9.34 7.67
C GLN A 34 11.90 -10.84 7.90
N ASN A 35 10.66 -11.21 8.19
CA ASN A 35 10.23 -12.59 8.51
C ASN A 35 9.02 -13.04 7.68
N LYS A 36 8.64 -12.27 6.67
CA LYS A 36 7.45 -12.48 5.83
C LYS A 36 7.60 -11.73 4.50
N PRO A 37 7.06 -12.27 3.39
CA PRO A 37 7.00 -11.53 2.15
C PRO A 37 6.04 -10.34 2.29
N ILE A 38 6.33 -9.24 1.59
CA ILE A 38 5.31 -8.21 1.37
C ILE A 38 4.40 -8.72 0.25
N SER A 39 3.17 -9.06 0.64
CA SER A 39 2.09 -9.47 -0.25
C SER A 39 1.00 -8.41 -0.24
N LEU A 40 1.35 -7.21 -0.68
CA LEU A 40 0.48 -6.04 -0.74
C LEU A 40 0.32 -5.57 -2.18
N GLU A 41 -0.91 -5.18 -2.51
CA GLU A 41 -1.21 -4.32 -3.64
C GLU A 41 -1.86 -3.05 -3.07
N ALA A 42 -1.27 -1.90 -3.37
CA ALA A 42 -1.75 -0.62 -2.88
C ALA A 42 -1.63 0.42 -3.98
N SER A 43 -2.70 1.17 -4.22
CA SER A 43 -2.71 2.30 -5.13
C SER A 43 -2.52 3.61 -4.37
N ILE A 44 -1.70 4.49 -4.91
CA ILE A 44 -1.50 5.86 -4.43
C ILE A 44 -1.83 6.81 -5.57
N ALA A 45 -2.54 7.88 -5.25
CA ALA A 45 -2.94 8.92 -6.19
C ALA A 45 -2.91 10.30 -5.52
N PHE A 46 -2.62 11.32 -6.30
CA PHE A 46 -2.86 12.72 -6.01
C PHE A 46 -4.25 13.08 -6.52
N GLU A 47 -5.19 13.17 -5.59
CA GLU A 47 -6.56 13.51 -5.93
C GLU A 47 -6.66 14.89 -6.58
N GLN A 48 -7.48 14.96 -7.63
CA GLN A 48 -7.71 16.17 -8.45
C GLN A 48 -6.43 16.78 -9.05
N SER A 49 -5.35 16.00 -9.20
CA SER A 49 -4.14 16.44 -9.91
C SER A 49 -4.24 16.06 -11.40
N TYR A 50 -4.46 17.07 -12.24
CA TYR A 50 -4.49 16.90 -13.71
C TYR A 50 -3.21 17.39 -14.39
N GLY A 51 -2.32 18.04 -13.64
CA GLY A 51 -0.98 18.41 -14.10
C GLY A 51 0.02 17.30 -13.87
N GLY A 52 1.22 17.45 -14.44
CA GLY A 52 2.34 16.55 -14.16
C GLY A 52 2.89 16.74 -12.74
N VAL A 53 3.27 15.65 -12.08
CA VAL A 53 3.90 15.63 -10.75
C VAL A 53 5.33 15.12 -10.89
N ASP A 54 6.30 15.90 -10.39
CA ASP A 54 7.70 15.45 -10.30
C ASP A 54 8.38 15.96 -9.02
N GLY A 55 9.50 15.34 -8.68
CA GLY A 55 10.21 15.52 -7.41
C GLY A 55 9.85 14.44 -6.38
N ASP A 56 10.70 14.26 -5.38
CA ASP A 56 10.56 13.22 -4.34
C ASP A 56 9.96 13.76 -3.03
N SER A 57 9.64 15.06 -2.98
CA SER A 57 9.23 15.76 -1.75
C SER A 57 7.88 15.35 -1.14
N ALA A 58 7.15 14.46 -1.81
CA ALA A 58 5.89 13.89 -1.32
C ALA A 58 6.03 12.46 -0.81
N SER A 59 7.19 11.82 -1.00
CA SER A 59 7.38 10.40 -0.66
C SER A 59 7.17 10.12 0.83
N SER A 60 7.45 11.07 1.73
CA SER A 60 7.11 10.92 3.16
C SER A 60 5.60 10.94 3.40
N THR A 61 4.87 11.84 2.73
CA THR A 61 3.41 11.92 2.79
C THR A 61 2.76 10.62 2.33
N GLU A 62 3.25 10.04 1.24
CA GLU A 62 2.82 8.75 0.72
C GLU A 62 3.10 7.62 1.70
N ALA A 63 4.27 7.65 2.35
CA ALA A 63 4.61 6.71 3.41
C ALA A 63 3.57 6.77 4.55
N PHE A 64 3.25 7.97 5.04
CA PHE A 64 2.26 8.14 6.10
C PHE A 64 0.88 7.64 5.68
N ALA A 65 0.42 7.99 4.48
CA ALA A 65 -0.87 7.54 3.95
C ALA A 65 -0.94 6.01 3.89
N LEU A 66 0.12 5.36 3.39
CA LEU A 66 0.17 3.91 3.28
C LEU A 66 0.25 3.21 4.64
N LEU A 67 1.06 3.73 5.57
CA LEU A 67 1.18 3.18 6.93
C LEU A 67 -0.13 3.36 7.72
N SER A 68 -0.83 4.48 7.52
CA SER A 68 -2.19 4.70 8.01
C SER A 68 -3.17 3.64 7.47
N ALA A 69 -3.19 3.43 6.14
CA ALA A 69 -4.06 2.43 5.52
C ALA A 69 -3.77 1.00 6.01
N LEU A 70 -2.51 0.66 6.25
CA LEU A 70 -2.10 -0.65 6.76
C LEU A 70 -2.40 -0.83 8.26
N SER A 71 -2.25 0.22 9.07
CA SER A 71 -2.51 0.18 10.50
C SER A 71 -3.99 0.38 10.87
N ASN A 72 -4.80 0.88 9.93
CA ASN A 72 -6.16 1.33 10.13
C ASN A 72 -6.26 2.41 11.22
N VAL A 73 -5.30 3.34 11.23
CA VAL A 73 -5.27 4.48 12.17
C VAL A 73 -5.38 5.78 11.37
N PRO A 74 -6.38 6.63 11.64
CA PRO A 74 -6.58 7.87 10.89
C PRO A 74 -5.46 8.87 11.12
N LEU A 75 -5.15 9.66 10.09
CA LEU A 75 -4.21 10.79 10.14
C LEU A 75 -4.98 12.10 10.34
N LYS A 76 -4.44 13.00 11.17
CA LYS A 76 -4.95 14.36 11.33
C LYS A 76 -4.89 15.13 10.01
N GLN A 77 -6.05 15.53 9.50
CA GLN A 77 -6.16 16.30 8.25
C GLN A 77 -5.83 17.78 8.42
N SER A 78 -5.68 18.27 9.66
CA SER A 78 -5.22 19.64 9.95
C SER A 78 -3.72 19.83 9.70
N VAL A 79 -2.97 18.74 9.47
CA VAL A 79 -1.51 18.77 9.35
C VAL A 79 -1.10 18.43 7.93
N ALA A 80 -0.47 19.37 7.23
CA ALA A 80 0.18 19.10 5.94
C ALA A 80 1.59 18.54 6.16
N VAL A 81 2.10 17.84 5.15
CA VAL A 81 3.39 17.16 5.20
C VAL A 81 4.17 17.44 3.93
N THR A 82 5.46 17.74 4.07
CA THR A 82 6.43 17.67 2.97
C THR A 82 7.75 17.09 3.47
N GLY A 83 8.44 16.36 2.59
CA GLY A 83 9.70 15.71 2.90
C GLY A 83 9.93 14.54 1.95
N SER A 84 11.18 14.34 1.55
CA SER A 84 11.57 13.09 0.88
C SER A 84 11.90 12.02 1.92
N ILE A 85 11.96 10.75 1.52
CA ILE A 85 12.30 9.61 2.37
C ILE A 85 13.36 8.74 1.69
N ASN A 86 14.37 8.33 2.46
CA ASN A 86 15.29 7.27 2.03
C ASN A 86 14.84 5.88 2.50
N GLN A 87 15.53 4.84 2.06
CA GLN A 87 15.16 3.45 2.39
C GLN A 87 15.29 3.10 3.89
N ASN A 88 15.99 3.92 4.69
CA ASN A 88 16.08 3.72 6.13
C ASN A 88 14.89 4.34 6.88
N GLY A 89 14.10 5.19 6.21
CA GLY A 89 12.99 5.92 6.81
C GLY A 89 13.37 7.29 7.36
N GLU A 90 14.55 7.80 6.99
CA GLU A 90 14.99 9.14 7.35
C GLU A 90 14.35 10.16 6.40
N ILE A 91 13.93 11.29 6.96
CA ILE A 91 13.28 12.37 6.23
C ILE A 91 14.34 13.32 5.67
N GLN A 92 14.29 13.54 4.36
CA GLN A 92 15.30 14.25 3.58
C GLN A 92 14.81 15.65 3.17
N PRO A 93 15.74 16.61 2.99
CA PRO A 93 15.37 18.00 2.74
C PRO A 93 14.74 18.14 1.37
N ILE A 94 13.91 19.17 1.24
CA ILE A 94 13.16 19.45 0.02
C ILE A 94 13.40 20.89 -0.44
N GLY A 95 13.12 21.16 -1.71
CA GLY A 95 13.03 22.51 -2.24
C GLY A 95 11.67 23.15 -1.95
N GLY A 96 11.66 24.48 -1.86
CA GLY A 96 10.43 25.28 -1.75
C GLY A 96 9.71 25.14 -0.40
N VAL A 97 10.45 24.96 0.70
CA VAL A 97 9.86 24.74 2.04
C VAL A 97 9.00 25.92 2.48
N ASN A 98 9.43 27.16 2.17
CA ASN A 98 8.72 28.37 2.57
C ASN A 98 7.36 28.48 1.85
N GLU A 99 7.36 28.28 0.54
CA GLU A 99 6.17 28.35 -0.32
C GLU A 99 5.16 27.25 0.05
N LYS A 100 5.65 26.06 0.39
CA LYS A 100 4.79 24.95 0.85
C LYS A 100 4.14 25.24 2.19
N ILE A 101 4.90 25.77 3.15
CA ILE A 101 4.36 26.16 4.46
C ILE A 101 3.33 27.28 4.28
N GLU A 102 3.68 28.32 3.52
CA GLU A 102 2.82 29.47 3.28
C GLU A 102 1.53 29.09 2.54
N GLY A 103 1.61 28.26 1.50
CA GLY A 103 0.44 27.81 0.74
C GLY A 103 -0.57 27.07 1.61
N PHE A 104 -0.11 26.19 2.51
CA PHE A 104 -1.01 25.52 3.45
C PHE A 104 -1.55 26.50 4.50
N TYR A 105 -0.70 27.35 5.07
CA TYR A 105 -1.11 28.36 6.04
C TYR A 105 -2.20 29.29 5.49
N LEU A 106 -2.05 29.81 4.27
CA LEU A 106 -3.05 30.66 3.62
C LEU A 106 -4.37 29.92 3.41
N THR A 107 -4.32 28.65 3.00
CA THR A 107 -5.51 27.79 2.89
C THR A 107 -6.22 27.63 4.23
N CYS A 108 -5.48 27.37 5.31
CA CYS A 108 -6.05 27.27 6.66
C CYS A 108 -6.60 28.62 7.14
N LYS A 109 -5.89 29.72 6.90
CA LYS A 109 -6.30 31.07 7.30
C LYS A 109 -7.61 31.48 6.63
N ALA A 110 -7.75 31.20 5.33
CA ALA A 110 -8.99 31.46 4.58
C ALA A 110 -10.20 30.68 5.13
N ARG A 111 -9.97 29.51 5.73
CA ARG A 111 -11.01 28.67 6.37
C ARG A 111 -11.16 28.91 7.88
N GLY A 112 -10.33 29.75 8.47
CA GLY A 112 -10.24 29.97 9.92
C GLY A 112 -9.24 29.05 10.62
N LEU A 113 -8.33 29.64 11.38
CA LEU A 113 -7.34 28.91 12.19
C LEU A 113 -7.97 28.40 13.49
N SER A 114 -7.94 27.08 13.72
CA SER A 114 -8.42 26.42 14.94
C SER A 114 -7.33 26.27 15.99
N GLY A 115 -6.05 26.44 15.64
CA GLY A 115 -4.90 26.14 16.51
C GLY A 115 -4.38 24.70 16.39
N GLU A 116 -5.06 23.87 15.61
CA GLU A 116 -4.63 22.49 15.34
C GLU A 116 -3.88 22.36 14.01
N GLN A 117 -3.93 23.39 13.16
CA GLN A 117 -3.29 23.34 11.85
C GLN A 117 -1.78 23.52 11.93
N GLY A 118 -1.07 22.88 11.01
CA GLY A 118 0.36 23.06 10.88
C GLY A 118 1.00 22.24 9.79
N VAL A 119 2.33 22.32 9.69
CA VAL A 119 3.10 21.63 8.66
C VAL A 119 4.23 20.83 9.29
N ILE A 120 4.37 19.57 8.86
CA ILE A 120 5.55 18.74 9.10
C ILE A 120 6.58 19.01 7.99
N ILE A 121 7.83 19.26 8.39
CA ILE A 121 8.96 19.51 7.49
C ILE A 121 10.19 18.67 7.88
N PRO A 122 11.15 18.48 6.97
CA PRO A 122 12.44 17.87 7.31
C PRO A 122 13.22 18.77 8.28
N THR A 123 13.86 18.16 9.28
CA THR A 123 14.72 18.89 10.24
C THR A 123 15.84 19.67 9.55
N GLN A 124 16.35 19.14 8.44
CA GLN A 124 17.41 19.79 7.67
C GLN A 124 16.96 21.10 7.00
N ASN A 125 15.66 21.30 6.77
CA ASN A 125 15.13 22.54 6.19
C ASN A 125 14.87 23.65 7.22
N VAL A 126 15.09 23.42 8.52
CA VAL A 126 14.85 24.43 9.57
C VAL A 126 15.68 25.71 9.32
N ASN A 127 16.91 25.55 8.83
CA ASN A 127 17.79 26.67 8.52
C ASN A 127 17.40 27.43 7.24
N ASP A 128 16.50 26.88 6.42
CA ASP A 128 16.01 27.49 5.19
C ASP A 128 14.75 28.35 5.40
N LEU A 129 14.22 28.38 6.63
CA LEU A 129 12.95 29.03 6.94
C LEU A 129 13.06 30.56 6.93
N MET A 130 12.35 31.17 6.00
CA MET A 130 12.22 32.61 5.78
C MET A 130 10.73 32.95 5.62
N LEU A 131 9.97 32.79 6.71
CA LEU A 131 8.51 32.84 6.69
C LEU A 131 7.95 34.27 6.88
N PRO A 132 6.80 34.61 6.27
CA PRO A 132 6.17 35.91 6.45
C PRO A 132 5.86 36.23 7.92
N HIS A 133 6.01 37.50 8.31
CA HIS A 133 5.78 37.96 9.68
C HIS A 133 4.42 37.55 10.26
N ASP A 134 3.39 37.59 9.42
CA ASP A 134 2.03 37.21 9.78
C ASP A 134 1.91 35.75 10.20
N LEU A 135 2.57 34.85 9.45
CA LEU A 135 2.65 33.43 9.75
C LEU A 135 3.43 33.20 11.05
N VAL A 136 4.61 33.83 11.17
CA VAL A 136 5.44 33.74 12.38
C VAL A 136 4.69 34.20 13.63
N ARG A 137 3.89 35.27 13.51
CA ARG A 137 3.04 35.77 14.60
C ARG A 137 2.00 34.74 15.02
N ASP A 138 1.32 34.11 14.06
CA ASP A 138 0.28 33.13 14.37
C ASP A 138 0.85 31.81 14.90
N VAL A 139 2.07 31.44 14.50
CA VAL A 139 2.85 30.37 15.13
C VAL A 139 3.18 30.70 16.58
N ARG A 140 3.70 31.91 16.86
CA ARG A 140 3.98 32.36 18.24
C ARG A 140 2.74 32.39 19.13
N LYS A 141 1.57 32.65 18.55
CA LYS A 141 0.27 32.62 19.25
C LYS A 141 -0.33 31.21 19.39
N GLY A 142 0.36 30.18 18.91
CA GLY A 142 -0.13 28.79 18.94
C GLY A 142 -1.31 28.51 18.00
N LYS A 143 -1.60 29.41 17.05
CA LYS A 143 -2.70 29.26 16.08
C LYS A 143 -2.33 28.39 14.88
N PHE A 144 -1.03 28.24 14.63
CA PHE A 144 -0.47 27.40 13.58
C PHE A 144 0.83 26.76 14.11
N LYS A 145 1.19 25.58 13.60
CA LYS A 145 2.34 24.82 14.11
C LYS A 145 3.27 24.42 12.98
N ILE A 146 4.57 24.33 13.28
CA ILE A 146 5.57 23.79 12.36
C ILE A 146 6.35 22.74 13.14
N TRP A 147 6.35 21.51 12.66
CA TRP A 147 7.08 20.40 13.25
C TRP A 147 8.22 19.98 12.34
N ALA A 148 9.44 20.00 12.87
CA ALA A 148 10.62 19.46 12.21
C ALA A 148 10.79 18.00 12.64
N ILE A 149 10.85 17.07 11.68
CA ILE A 149 11.03 15.64 11.94
C ILE A 149 12.29 15.10 11.27
N ARG A 150 12.83 14.02 11.82
CA ARG A 150 14.06 13.33 11.36
C ARG A 150 13.75 12.02 10.66
N ASP A 151 12.70 11.34 11.10
CA ASP A 151 12.30 10.04 10.59
C ASP A 151 10.77 9.90 10.49
N VAL A 152 10.35 8.82 9.82
CA VAL A 152 8.92 8.48 9.64
C VAL A 152 8.22 8.22 10.98
N ASP A 153 8.92 7.72 12.01
CA ASP A 153 8.28 7.41 13.28
C ASP A 153 7.81 8.69 13.99
N GLU A 154 8.64 9.74 14.02
CA GLU A 154 8.26 11.06 14.57
C GLU A 154 7.04 11.66 13.84
N GLY A 155 7.00 11.54 12.51
CA GLY A 155 5.86 12.01 11.71
C GLY A 155 4.57 11.26 12.01
N LEU A 156 4.63 9.93 12.16
CA LEU A 156 3.48 9.11 12.54
C LEU A 156 2.93 9.50 13.91
N GLU A 157 3.79 9.76 14.89
CA GLU A 157 3.37 10.17 16.23
C GLU A 157 2.61 11.50 16.21
N ILE A 158 3.08 12.47 15.42
CA ILE A 158 2.39 13.76 15.26
C ILE A 158 1.02 13.56 14.59
N LEU A 159 0.99 12.84 13.47
CA LEU A 159 -0.21 12.70 12.63
C LEU A 159 -1.28 11.82 13.26
N THR A 160 -0.90 10.82 14.06
CA THR A 160 -1.85 9.87 14.67
C THR A 160 -2.11 10.16 16.15
N GLY A 161 -1.19 10.84 16.84
CA GLY A 161 -1.22 10.99 18.30
C GLY A 161 -0.90 9.69 19.06
N GLN A 162 -0.38 8.65 18.40
CA GLN A 162 -0.06 7.35 18.98
C GLN A 162 1.42 7.03 18.77
N ALA A 163 2.02 6.28 19.71
CA ALA A 163 3.40 5.84 19.60
C ALA A 163 3.65 5.03 18.32
N ALA A 164 4.68 5.39 17.55
CA ALA A 164 5.03 4.66 16.33
C ALA A 164 5.54 3.24 16.66
N GLY A 165 6.37 3.13 17.72
CA GLY A 165 6.94 1.89 18.22
C GLY A 165 8.17 1.43 17.44
N LYS A 166 9.30 1.25 18.12
CA LYS A 166 10.55 0.79 17.51
C LYS A 166 10.71 -0.72 17.60
N ARG A 167 11.35 -1.31 16.59
CA ARG A 167 11.62 -2.75 16.55
C ARG A 167 12.67 -3.12 17.60
N ASP A 168 12.36 -4.10 18.45
CA ASP A 168 13.29 -4.65 19.44
C ASP A 168 14.36 -5.56 18.79
N GLU A 169 15.37 -5.96 19.56
CA GLU A 169 16.43 -6.88 19.10
C GLU A 169 15.89 -8.26 18.66
N LYS A 170 14.72 -8.65 19.19
CA LYS A 170 14.00 -9.89 18.82
C LYS A 170 13.15 -9.70 17.56
N GLY A 171 13.18 -8.52 16.97
CA GLY A 171 12.50 -8.19 15.73
C GLY A 171 11.01 -7.88 15.87
N ARG A 172 10.53 -7.59 17.08
CA ARG A 172 9.12 -7.32 17.38
C ARG A 172 8.87 -5.84 17.63
N TYR A 173 7.67 -5.37 17.33
CA TYR A 173 7.23 -4.03 17.67
C TYR A 173 6.40 -4.04 18.96
N PRO A 174 6.46 -2.98 19.80
CA PRO A 174 5.63 -2.85 21.00
C PRO A 174 4.15 -3.00 20.67
N GLU A 175 3.43 -3.77 21.48
CA GLU A 175 2.00 -4.01 21.27
C GLU A 175 1.21 -2.69 21.28
N GLY A 176 0.24 -2.58 20.37
CA GLY A 176 -0.62 -1.40 20.24
C GLY A 176 -0.03 -0.25 19.44
N SER A 177 1.30 -0.21 19.22
CA SER A 177 1.99 0.79 18.41
C SER A 177 1.60 0.75 16.93
N ILE A 178 1.77 1.85 16.20
CA ILE A 178 1.45 1.92 14.77
C ILE A 178 2.21 0.85 13.99
N ASN A 179 3.53 0.74 14.20
CA ASN A 179 4.37 -0.20 13.47
C ASN A 179 3.99 -1.66 13.79
N SER A 180 3.53 -1.97 15.00
CA SER A 180 3.00 -3.30 15.32
C SER A 180 1.73 -3.66 14.54
N ARG A 181 0.83 -2.68 14.34
CA ARG A 181 -0.41 -2.86 13.57
C ARG A 181 -0.10 -3.07 12.08
N VAL A 182 0.82 -2.28 11.52
CA VAL A 182 1.30 -2.44 10.14
C VAL A 182 1.94 -3.82 9.95
N ASP A 183 2.84 -4.22 10.86
CA ASP A 183 3.54 -5.49 10.79
C ASP A 183 2.56 -6.67 10.78
N LEU A 184 1.58 -6.64 11.69
CA LEU A 184 0.52 -7.64 11.80
C LEU A 184 -0.39 -7.66 10.57
N ARG A 185 -0.74 -6.50 9.99
CA ARG A 185 -1.54 -6.44 8.76
C ARG A 185 -0.81 -7.10 7.60
N ILE A 186 0.47 -6.80 7.42
CA ILE A 186 1.31 -7.41 6.38
C ILE A 186 1.39 -8.93 6.58
N TYR A 187 1.55 -9.40 7.82
CA TYR A 187 1.55 -10.83 8.14
C TYR A 187 0.23 -11.51 7.75
N ARG A 188 -0.91 -10.89 8.09
CA ARG A 188 -2.24 -11.41 7.72
C ARG A 188 -2.43 -11.48 6.21
N LEU A 189 -1.98 -10.48 5.47
CA LEU A 189 -2.03 -10.47 3.99
C LEU A 189 -1.19 -11.61 3.40
N ALA A 190 0.03 -11.82 3.92
CA ALA A 190 0.90 -12.90 3.48
C ALA A 190 0.30 -14.29 3.77
N LYS A 191 -0.30 -14.48 4.95
CA LYS A 191 -1.00 -15.73 5.29
C LYS A 191 -2.19 -16.01 4.38
N ALA A 192 -3.05 -15.01 4.19
CA ALA A 192 -4.22 -15.16 3.32
C ALA A 192 -3.81 -15.59 1.91
N LEU A 193 -2.76 -14.98 1.34
CA LEU A 193 -2.25 -15.37 0.02
C LEU A 193 -1.77 -16.83 -0.02
N GLN A 194 -1.11 -17.30 1.05
CA GLN A 194 -0.67 -18.69 1.15
C GLN A 194 -1.86 -19.66 1.22
N GLU A 195 -2.90 -19.32 1.97
CA GLU A 195 -4.12 -20.13 2.11
C GLU A 195 -4.88 -20.21 0.78
N PHE A 196 -5.13 -19.07 0.11
CA PHE A 196 -5.71 -19.07 -1.24
C PHE A 196 -4.91 -19.88 -2.26
N GLY A 197 -3.56 -19.87 -2.14
CA GLY A 197 -2.68 -20.68 -2.99
C GLY A 197 -2.77 -22.18 -2.72
N LYS A 198 -2.99 -22.59 -1.47
CA LYS A 198 -3.21 -24.00 -1.09
C LYS A 198 -4.55 -24.51 -1.61
N ASP A 199 -5.61 -23.73 -1.45
CA ASP A 199 -6.95 -24.10 -1.92
C ASP A 199 -6.98 -24.31 -3.44
N LYS A 200 -6.29 -23.46 -4.21
CA LYS A 200 -6.15 -23.66 -5.67
C LYS A 200 -5.38 -24.94 -6.03
N LYS A 201 -4.32 -25.29 -5.30
CA LYS A 201 -3.59 -26.54 -5.52
C LYS A 201 -4.44 -27.76 -5.18
N THR A 202 -5.20 -27.70 -4.10
CA THR A 202 -6.12 -28.79 -3.71
C THR A 202 -7.29 -28.93 -4.69
N GLN A 203 -7.82 -27.83 -5.22
CA GLN A 203 -8.83 -27.86 -6.28
C GLN A 203 -8.28 -28.42 -7.59
N HIS A 204 -7.09 -27.98 -8.03
CA HIS A 204 -6.44 -28.53 -9.23
C HIS A 204 -6.07 -30.01 -9.08
N ALA A 205 -5.62 -30.45 -7.90
CA ALA A 205 -5.36 -31.87 -7.64
C ALA A 205 -6.64 -32.70 -7.73
N LYS A 206 -7.75 -32.25 -7.13
CA LYS A 206 -9.05 -32.93 -7.24
C LYS A 206 -9.57 -32.97 -8.69
N LEU A 207 -9.45 -31.87 -9.44
CA LEU A 207 -9.82 -31.81 -10.86
C LEU A 207 -8.95 -32.71 -11.75
N ALA A 208 -7.68 -32.93 -11.40
CA ALA A 208 -6.80 -33.85 -12.09
C ALA A 208 -7.15 -35.32 -11.77
N GLU A 209 -7.45 -35.64 -10.51
CA GLU A 209 -7.91 -36.97 -10.09
C GLU A 209 -9.24 -37.36 -10.75
N THR A 210 -10.20 -36.44 -10.85
CA THR A 210 -11.48 -36.71 -11.56
C THR A 210 -11.26 -37.01 -13.05
N LYS A 211 -10.34 -36.28 -13.72
CA LYS A 211 -10.01 -36.52 -15.13
C LYS A 211 -9.23 -37.82 -15.36
N GLN A 212 -8.51 -38.32 -14.36
CA GLN A 212 -7.76 -39.56 -14.45
C GLN A 212 -8.67 -40.77 -14.19
N ALA A 213 -9.68 -40.63 -13.32
CA ALA A 213 -10.72 -41.64 -13.09
C ALA A 213 -11.63 -41.86 -14.32
N ASP A 214 -11.89 -40.82 -15.12
CA ASP A 214 -12.68 -40.93 -16.36
C ASP A 214 -11.92 -41.63 -17.51
N ASN A 215 -10.59 -41.79 -17.41
CA ASN A 215 -9.74 -42.35 -18.48
C ASN A 215 -9.29 -43.81 -18.23
N ASP A 216 -9.53 -44.36 -17.04
CA ASP A 216 -9.30 -45.78 -16.69
C ASP A 216 -10.56 -46.66 -16.87
N GLY A 217 -11.60 -46.11 -17.50
CA GLY A 217 -12.82 -46.84 -17.85
C GLY A 217 -12.55 -47.94 -18.88
N THR A 218 -12.41 -49.17 -18.40
CA THR A 218 -12.43 -50.38 -19.23
C THR A 218 -13.68 -50.35 -20.12
N PRO A 219 -13.57 -50.56 -21.45
CA PRO A 219 -14.73 -50.46 -22.32
C PRO A 219 -15.80 -51.49 -21.90
N PRO A 220 -17.08 -51.10 -21.83
CA PRO A 220 -18.13 -52.03 -21.44
C PRO A 220 -18.19 -53.18 -22.45
N LYS A 221 -18.17 -54.42 -21.93
CA LYS A 221 -18.41 -55.63 -22.75
C LYS A 221 -19.79 -55.52 -23.40
N SER A 222 -19.81 -55.64 -24.71
CA SER A 222 -21.03 -55.72 -25.52
C SER A 222 -21.96 -56.83 -25.00
N PRO A 223 -23.27 -56.59 -24.87
CA PRO A 223 -24.21 -57.65 -24.53
C PRO A 223 -24.36 -58.63 -25.70
N ASP A 224 -24.30 -59.93 -25.38
CA ASP A 224 -24.54 -61.03 -26.31
C ASP A 224 -25.92 -60.90 -26.97
N LYS A 225 -25.94 -61.04 -28.30
CA LYS A 225 -27.18 -61.08 -29.10
C LYS A 225 -27.88 -62.43 -28.91
N PRO A 226 -29.20 -62.47 -28.64
CA PRO A 226 -29.98 -63.70 -28.73
C PRO A 226 -30.05 -64.17 -30.18
N GLY A 227 -29.85 -65.47 -30.41
CA GLY A 227 -29.77 -66.09 -31.73
C GLY A 227 -31.08 -66.02 -32.52
N ASP A 228 -30.95 -65.64 -33.79
CA ASP A 228 -32.03 -65.69 -34.77
C ASP A 228 -32.31 -67.14 -35.17
N LYS A 229 -33.52 -67.61 -34.84
CA LYS A 229 -34.11 -68.81 -35.45
C LYS A 229 -34.64 -68.43 -36.82
N VAL A 230 -34.08 -69.07 -37.85
CA VAL A 230 -34.55 -69.06 -39.23
C VAL A 230 -35.92 -69.76 -39.34
N PRO A 231 -36.94 -69.16 -39.98
CA PRO A 231 -38.05 -69.89 -40.59
C PRO A 231 -37.85 -70.04 -42.11
N PRO A 232 -38.49 -71.04 -42.74
CA PRO A 232 -38.09 -71.57 -44.03
C PRO A 232 -38.64 -70.77 -45.22
N GLU A 233 -37.95 -70.96 -46.35
CA GLU A 233 -38.34 -70.54 -47.69
C GLU A 233 -39.57 -71.32 -48.19
N ASP A 234 -40.55 -70.59 -48.72
CA ASP A 234 -41.49 -70.98 -49.77
C ASP A 234 -41.65 -69.69 -50.60
N GLY A 235 -41.50 -69.60 -51.92
CA GLY A 235 -41.79 -70.55 -52.97
C GLY A 235 -42.69 -69.82 -53.98
N ASP A 236 -42.13 -69.55 -55.16
CA ASP A 236 -42.78 -69.32 -56.46
C ASP A 236 -43.81 -68.19 -56.69
N GLY A 237 -43.59 -67.45 -57.79
CA GLY A 237 -44.62 -67.36 -58.82
C GLY A 237 -44.96 -65.98 -59.39
N LYS A 238 -44.39 -65.73 -60.57
CA LYS A 238 -44.81 -64.83 -61.67
C LYS A 238 -44.52 -63.33 -61.57
#